data_AF-A0A9D0DT97-F1
#
_entry.id   AF-A0A9D0DT97-F1
#
_cell.length_a   1.000
_cell.length_b   1.000
_cell.length_c   1.000
_cell.angle_alpha   90.00
_cell.angle_beta   90.00
_cell.angle_gamma   90.00
#
_symmetry.space_group_name_H-M   'P 1'
#
loop_
_entity.id
_entity.type
_entity.pdbx_description
1 polymer ?
#
loop_
_entity_poly.entity_id
_entity_poly.type
_entity_poly.pdbx_seq_one_letter_code
_entity_poly.pdbx_strand_id
1 'polypeptide(L)'
;KFLISGIITIFSMQLVQAATICDAKSALVDARLNLMMMVMSTEKEEQDDLRIEINKASINLDNALETMLKDENKTDDIQLADLQNTWSKFRNTRESDIIPAIYAGNNDKAIEIATGIQAKRMDDMNNVIQALNGDNCN
;
A
#
# COMPACT_ATOMS: atom_id res chain seq x y z
N LYS A 1 -5.55 -41.35 38.25
CA LYS A 1 -4.94 -40.00 38.23
C LYS A 1 -4.50 -39.73 36.80
N PHE A 2 -5.34 -39.11 35.99
CA PHE A 2 -5.04 -38.83 34.58
C PHE A 2 -4.40 -37.45 34.47
N LEU A 3 -3.21 -37.41 33.85
CA LEU A 3 -2.50 -36.20 33.45
C LEU A 3 -3.14 -35.70 32.16
N ILE A 4 -3.82 -34.55 32.21
CA ILE A 4 -4.29 -33.86 31.00
C ILE A 4 -3.16 -32.93 30.57
N SER A 5 -2.45 -33.36 29.54
CA SER A 5 -1.43 -32.60 28.84
C SER A 5 -2.09 -31.44 28.08
N GLY A 6 -1.71 -30.21 28.42
CA GLY A 6 -2.20 -29.01 27.75
C GLY A 6 -1.69 -28.93 26.32
N ILE A 7 -2.62 -28.85 25.36
CA ILE A 7 -2.32 -28.49 23.98
C ILE A 7 -2.24 -26.96 23.94
N ILE A 8 -1.04 -26.43 23.70
CA ILE A 8 -0.80 -25.00 23.50
C ILE A 8 -1.31 -24.66 22.09
N THR A 9 -2.34 -23.81 22.03
CA THR A 9 -2.88 -23.22 20.79
C THR A 9 -1.87 -22.22 20.20
N ILE A 10 -1.08 -22.63 19.21
CA ILE A 10 -0.13 -21.76 18.47
C ILE A 10 -0.64 -21.38 17.06
N PHE A 11 -1.77 -21.92 16.59
CA PHE A 11 -2.19 -21.75 15.19
C PHE A 11 -2.88 -20.41 14.83
N SER A 12 -3.25 -19.57 15.79
CA SER A 12 -4.08 -18.39 15.52
C SER A 12 -3.32 -17.17 14.97
N MET A 13 -2.01 -17.07 15.24
CA MET A 13 -1.25 -15.81 15.02
C MET A 13 -0.77 -15.63 13.58
N GLN A 14 -0.43 -16.71 12.86
CA GLN A 14 -0.01 -16.64 11.46
C GLN A 14 -1.12 -16.14 10.51
N LEU A 15 -2.39 -16.33 10.90
CA LEU A 15 -3.54 -15.87 10.12
C LEU A 15 -3.71 -14.34 10.17
N VAL A 16 -3.37 -13.71 11.30
CA VAL A 16 -3.51 -12.25 11.47
C VAL A 16 -2.47 -11.51 10.62
N GLN A 17 -1.23 -12.00 10.57
CA GLN A 17 -0.17 -11.41 9.75
C GLN A 17 -0.48 -11.55 8.25
N ALA A 18 -0.98 -12.71 7.82
CA ALA A 18 -1.39 -12.92 6.42
C ALA A 18 -2.51 -11.96 6.01
N ALA A 19 -3.52 -11.74 6.86
CA ALA A 19 -4.62 -10.82 6.59
C ALA A 19 -4.13 -9.37 6.44
N THR A 20 -3.23 -8.90 7.31
CA THR A 20 -2.71 -7.51 7.24
C THR A 20 -1.83 -7.26 6.03
N ILE A 21 -1.10 -8.28 5.53
CA ILE A 21 -0.38 -8.19 4.26
C ILE A 21 -1.35 -8.05 3.08
N CYS A 22 -2.48 -8.77 3.11
CA CYS A 22 -3.51 -8.67 2.08
C CYS A 22 -4.24 -7.32 2.08
N ASP A 23 -4.48 -6.76 3.26
CA ASP A 23 -4.99 -5.41 3.41
C ASP A 23 -4.01 -4.38 2.83
N ALA A 24 -2.71 -4.51 3.13
CA ALA A 24 -1.68 -3.64 2.56
C ALA A 24 -1.62 -3.74 1.03
N LYS A 25 -1.67 -4.96 0.48
CA LYS A 25 -1.70 -5.18 -0.98
C LYS A 25 -2.90 -4.49 -1.63
N SER A 26 -4.09 -4.72 -1.09
CA SER A 26 -5.34 -4.17 -1.63
C SER A 26 -5.33 -2.65 -1.58
N ALA A 27 -4.96 -2.06 -0.43
CA ALA A 27 -4.87 -0.63 -0.26
C ALA A 27 -3.84 0.03 -1.20
N LEU A 28 -2.70 -0.64 -1.44
CA LEU A 28 -1.70 -0.15 -2.38
C LEU A 28 -2.23 -0.14 -3.82
N VAL A 29 -2.90 -1.21 -4.24
CA VAL A 29 -3.52 -1.31 -5.57
C VAL A 29 -4.61 -0.26 -5.75
N ASP A 30 -5.47 -0.07 -4.75
CA ASP A 30 -6.52 0.95 -4.77
C ASP A 30 -5.95 2.36 -4.90
N ALA A 31 -4.90 2.68 -4.13
CA ALA A 31 -4.24 3.98 -4.22
C ALA A 31 -3.66 4.24 -5.62
N ARG A 32 -3.07 3.21 -6.24
CA ARG A 32 -2.51 3.30 -7.60
C ARG A 32 -3.61 3.42 -8.66
N LEU A 33 -4.68 2.64 -8.55
CA LEU A 33 -5.80 2.66 -9.50
C LEU A 33 -6.47 4.04 -9.51
N ASN A 34 -6.86 4.54 -8.34
CA ASN A 34 -7.51 5.86 -8.24
C ASN A 34 -6.60 6.99 -8.72
N LEU A 35 -5.29 6.91 -8.46
CA LEU A 35 -4.34 7.89 -8.99
C LEU A 35 -4.24 7.86 -10.52
N MET A 36 -4.22 6.67 -11.13
CA MET A 36 -4.21 6.58 -12.59
C MET A 36 -5.52 7.08 -13.20
N MET A 37 -6.66 6.80 -12.57
CA MET A 37 -7.94 7.39 -12.97
C MET A 37 -7.90 8.92 -12.87
N MET A 38 -7.35 9.46 -11.78
CA MET A 38 -7.26 10.91 -11.57
C MET A 38 -6.39 11.58 -12.65
N VAL A 39 -5.28 10.93 -13.03
CA VAL A 39 -4.39 11.37 -14.11
C VAL A 39 -5.08 11.38 -15.48
N MET A 40 -5.99 10.43 -15.72
CA MET A 40 -6.71 10.30 -17.00
C MET A 40 -7.96 11.17 -17.09
N SER A 41 -8.53 11.59 -15.96
CA SER A 41 -9.70 12.45 -15.94
C SER A 41 -9.36 13.89 -16.31
N THR A 42 -10.26 14.54 -17.03
CA THR A 42 -10.24 15.99 -17.31
C THR A 42 -11.27 16.76 -16.49
N GLU A 43 -12.15 16.06 -15.77
CA GLU A 43 -13.24 16.65 -15.00
C GLU A 43 -12.77 16.92 -13.57
N LYS A 44 -12.80 18.19 -13.18
CA LYS A 44 -12.26 18.61 -11.87
C LYS A 44 -13.00 17.95 -10.69
N GLU A 45 -14.32 17.82 -10.78
CA GLU A 45 -15.12 17.17 -9.75
C GLU A 45 -14.71 15.70 -9.56
N GLU A 46 -14.54 14.97 -10.67
CA GLU A 46 -14.05 13.58 -10.64
C GLU A 46 -12.62 13.49 -10.09
N GLN A 47 -11.73 14.42 -10.46
CA GLN A 47 -10.38 14.47 -9.91
C GLN A 47 -10.38 14.68 -8.38
N ASP A 48 -11.28 15.53 -7.86
CA ASP A 48 -11.41 15.79 -6.44
C ASP A 48 -11.98 14.57 -5.68
N ASP A 49 -12.98 13.89 -6.25
CA ASP A 49 -13.52 12.63 -5.71
C ASP A 49 -12.47 11.52 -5.68
N LEU A 50 -11.69 11.37 -6.76
CA LEU A 50 -10.61 10.39 -6.82
C LEU A 50 -9.50 10.71 -5.82
N ARG A 51 -9.24 11.99 -5.54
CA ARG A 51 -8.31 12.37 -4.48
C ARG A 51 -8.79 11.89 -3.10
N ILE A 52 -10.09 11.92 -2.83
CA ILE A 52 -10.65 11.40 -1.58
C ILE A 52 -10.41 9.89 -1.47
N GLU A 53 -10.65 9.12 -2.54
CA GLU A 53 -10.42 7.67 -2.54
C GLU A 53 -8.93 7.31 -2.44
N ILE A 54 -8.04 8.07 -3.09
CA ILE A 54 -6.58 7.95 -2.90
C ILE A 54 -6.19 8.13 -1.43
N ASN A 55 -6.76 9.13 -0.76
CA ASN A 55 -6.47 9.41 0.65
C ASN A 55 -6.96 8.28 1.55
N LYS A 56 -8.17 7.77 1.30
CA LYS A 56 -8.73 6.63 2.05
C LYS A 56 -7.88 5.36 1.88
N ALA A 57 -7.50 5.02 0.66
CA ALA A 57 -6.59 3.91 0.39
C ALA A 57 -5.23 4.12 1.05
N SER A 58 -4.70 5.35 1.03
CA SER A 58 -3.43 5.69 1.68
C SER A 58 -3.48 5.48 3.21
N ILE A 59 -4.58 5.86 3.85
CA ILE A 59 -4.82 5.64 5.28
C ILE A 59 -4.89 4.14 5.59
N ASN A 60 -5.60 3.36 4.76
CA ASN A 60 -5.69 1.91 4.94
C ASN A 60 -4.30 1.25 4.86
N LEU A 61 -3.48 1.66 3.89
CA LEU A 61 -2.12 1.16 3.76
C LEU A 61 -1.24 1.56 4.96
N ASP A 62 -1.35 2.80 5.43
CA ASP A 62 -0.62 3.25 6.63
C ASP A 62 -0.99 2.42 7.86
N ASN A 63 -2.29 2.16 8.07
CA ASN A 63 -2.77 1.37 9.20
C ASN A 63 -2.28 -0.09 9.11
N ALA A 64 -2.30 -0.68 7.92
CA ALA A 64 -1.80 -2.05 7.71
C ALA A 64 -0.29 -2.13 8.00
N LEU A 65 0.51 -1.19 7.49
CA LEU A 65 1.94 -1.10 7.76
C LEU A 65 2.24 -0.89 9.24
N GLU A 66 1.52 0.03 9.89
CA GLU A 66 1.68 0.28 11.32
C GLU A 66 1.36 -0.98 12.15
N THR A 67 0.31 -1.72 11.77
CA THR A 67 -0.05 -2.98 12.42
C THR A 67 1.06 -4.02 12.27
N MET A 68 1.57 -4.23 11.05
CA MET A 68 2.67 -5.17 10.80
C MET A 68 3.95 -4.77 11.56
N LEU A 69 4.31 -3.49 11.58
CA LEU A 69 5.49 -2.98 12.29
C LEU A 69 5.38 -3.12 13.81
N LYS A 70 4.17 -3.03 14.37
CA LYS A 70 3.91 -3.20 15.81
C LYS A 70 3.81 -4.65 16.25
N ASP A 71 3.68 -5.60 15.34
CA ASP A 71 3.65 -7.03 15.70
C ASP A 71 5.00 -7.43 16.32
N GLU A 72 4.97 -7.92 17.55
CA GLU A 72 6.17 -8.38 18.29
C GLU A 72 6.73 -9.69 17.72
N ASN A 73 5.93 -10.42 16.93
CA ASN A 73 6.30 -11.71 16.35
C ASN A 73 6.71 -11.62 14.87
N LYS A 74 6.76 -10.41 14.31
CA LYS A 74 7.25 -10.20 12.93
C LYS A 74 8.68 -10.72 12.76
N THR A 75 9.02 -11.15 11.56
CA THR A 75 10.36 -11.68 11.22
C THR A 75 10.99 -10.97 10.02
N ASP A 76 10.33 -9.90 9.58
CA ASP A 76 10.43 -9.27 8.27
C ASP A 76 10.67 -7.75 8.40
N ASP A 77 11.30 -7.33 9.49
CA ASP A 77 11.59 -5.92 9.83
C ASP A 77 12.22 -5.13 8.69
N ILE A 78 13.20 -5.72 8.00
CA ILE A 78 13.91 -5.06 6.89
C ILE A 78 12.94 -4.81 5.73
N GLN A 79 12.17 -5.82 5.36
CA GLN A 79 11.19 -5.74 4.28
C GLN A 79 10.09 -4.72 4.60
N LEU A 80 9.56 -4.73 5.83
CA LEU A 80 8.55 -3.77 6.27
C LEU A 80 9.08 -2.33 6.29
N ALA A 81 10.34 -2.13 6.72
CA ALA A 81 10.99 -0.82 6.68
C ALA A 81 11.22 -0.34 5.24
N ASP A 82 11.64 -1.23 4.34
CA ASP A 82 11.83 -0.93 2.91
C ASP A 82 10.50 -0.57 2.23
N LEU A 83 9.43 -1.29 2.56
CA LEU A 83 8.07 -1.01 2.09
C LEU A 83 7.61 0.36 2.59
N GLN A 84 7.74 0.65 3.89
CA GLN A 84 7.35 1.94 4.47
C GLN A 84 8.14 3.12 3.85
N ASN A 85 9.44 2.96 3.66
CA ASN A 85 10.30 3.98 3.04
C ASN A 85 9.91 4.23 1.57
N THR A 86 9.66 3.17 0.81
CA THR A 86 9.25 3.26 -0.60
C THR A 86 7.86 3.88 -0.73
N TRP A 87 6.93 3.51 0.15
CA TRP A 87 5.60 4.10 0.24
C TRP A 87 5.65 5.60 0.56
N SER A 88 6.50 6.02 1.49
CA SER A 88 6.72 7.44 1.79
C SER A 88 7.18 8.21 0.54
N LYS A 89 8.16 7.68 -0.20
CA LYS A 89 8.64 8.29 -1.45
C LYS A 89 7.55 8.31 -2.53
N PHE A 90 6.79 7.23 -2.67
CA PHE A 90 5.66 7.13 -3.60
C PHE A 90 4.64 8.24 -3.35
N ARG A 91 4.20 8.39 -2.09
CA ARG A 91 3.28 9.45 -1.67
C ARG A 91 3.85 10.84 -1.90
N ASN A 92 5.11 11.05 -1.56
CA ASN A 92 5.75 12.35 -1.75
C ASN A 92 5.66 12.80 -3.22
N THR A 93 6.09 11.96 -4.17
CA THR A 93 5.96 12.31 -5.60
C THR A 93 4.51 12.50 -6.05
N ARG A 94 3.56 11.75 -5.48
CA ARG A 94 2.14 11.99 -5.76
C ARG A 94 1.71 13.40 -5.32
N GLU A 95 2.01 13.79 -4.09
CA GLU A 95 1.56 15.06 -3.51
C GLU A 95 2.37 16.27 -4.03
N SER A 96 3.67 16.11 -4.29
CA SER A 96 4.57 17.21 -4.68
C SER A 96 4.60 17.46 -6.19
N ASP A 97 4.39 16.41 -7.00
CA ASP A 97 4.64 16.49 -8.44
C ASP A 97 3.37 16.14 -9.25
N ILE A 98 2.75 14.98 -9.01
CA ILE A 98 1.64 14.49 -9.85
C ILE A 98 0.37 15.30 -9.63
N ILE A 99 -0.11 15.42 -8.38
CA ILE A 99 -1.35 16.15 -8.08
C ILE A 99 -1.25 17.63 -8.50
N PRO A 100 -0.15 18.36 -8.24
CA PRO A 100 0.01 19.71 -8.74
C PRO A 100 -0.02 19.81 -10.27
N ALA A 101 0.56 18.85 -11.00
CA ALA A 101 0.49 18.81 -12.45
C ALA A 101 -0.94 18.60 -12.96
N ILE A 102 -1.71 17.70 -12.34
CA ILE A 102 -3.13 17.47 -12.66
C ILE A 102 -3.93 18.77 -12.49
N TYR A 103 -3.81 19.44 -11.35
CA TYR A 103 -4.57 20.67 -11.10
C TYR A 103 -4.10 21.88 -11.90
N ALA A 104 -2.87 21.85 -12.42
CA ALA A 104 -2.40 22.82 -13.39
C ALA A 104 -2.90 22.53 -14.82
N GLY A 105 -3.65 21.44 -15.03
CA GLY A 105 -4.10 20.97 -16.34
C GLY A 105 -2.97 20.38 -17.19
N ASN A 106 -1.81 20.09 -16.59
CA ASN A 106 -0.65 19.53 -17.28
C ASN A 106 -0.66 18.00 -17.22
N ASN A 107 -1.64 17.41 -17.90
CA ASN A 107 -1.88 15.96 -17.85
C ASN A 107 -0.70 15.16 -18.43
N ASP A 108 -0.05 15.64 -19.48
CA ASP A 108 1.14 14.98 -20.05
C ASP A 108 2.26 14.85 -19.02
N LYS A 109 2.49 15.90 -18.22
CA LYS A 109 3.49 15.86 -17.15
C LYS A 109 3.08 14.90 -16.03
N ALA A 110 1.80 14.91 -15.65
CA ALA A 110 1.27 13.98 -14.66
C ALA A 110 1.45 12.52 -15.11
N ILE A 111 1.14 12.20 -16.37
CA ILE A 111 1.33 10.87 -16.98
C ILE A 111 2.81 10.48 -16.97
N GLU A 112 3.70 11.36 -17.41
CA GLU A 112 5.15 11.11 -17.44
C GLU A 112 5.67 10.68 -16.07
N ILE A 113 5.29 11.40 -15.01
CA ILE A 113 5.74 11.10 -13.65
C ILE A 113 5.08 9.82 -13.11
N ALA A 114 3.77 9.66 -13.34
CA ALA A 114 2.99 8.52 -12.88
C ALA A 114 3.42 7.20 -13.53
N THR A 115 3.85 7.23 -14.79
CA THR A 115 4.35 6.06 -15.54
C THR A 115 5.87 5.88 -15.45
N GLY A 116 6.61 6.91 -15.03
CA GLY A 116 8.03 6.84 -14.78
C GLY A 116 8.36 6.46 -13.33
N ILE A 117 8.91 7.41 -12.56
CA ILE A 117 9.47 7.13 -11.24
C ILE A 117 8.46 6.56 -10.26
N GLN A 118 7.20 6.96 -10.35
CA GLN A 118 6.17 6.49 -9.43
C GLN A 118 5.75 5.04 -9.74
N ALA A 119 5.71 4.64 -11.03
CA ALA A 119 5.51 3.25 -11.42
C ALA A 119 6.66 2.35 -10.94
N LYS A 120 7.93 2.79 -11.07
CA LYS A 120 9.06 2.02 -10.53
C LYS A 120 8.90 1.77 -9.01
N ARG A 121 8.47 2.78 -8.25
CA ARG A 121 8.23 2.63 -6.81
C ARG A 121 7.06 1.69 -6.50
N MET A 122 6.02 1.68 -7.35
CA MET A 122 4.94 0.69 -7.26
C MET A 122 5.50 -0.73 -7.41
N ASP A 123 6.33 -0.97 -8.42
CA ASP A 123 6.94 -2.28 -8.66
C ASP A 123 7.84 -2.71 -7.50
N ASP A 124 8.65 -1.79 -6.98
CA ASP A 124 9.49 -2.03 -5.80
C ASP A 124 8.63 -2.46 -4.59
N MET A 125 7.51 -1.77 -4.32
CA MET A 125 6.59 -2.15 -3.22
C MET A 125 5.87 -3.48 -3.47
N ASN A 126 5.42 -3.75 -4.69
CA ASN A 126 4.78 -5.02 -5.06
C ASN A 126 5.72 -6.21 -4.83
N ASN A 127 7.00 -6.06 -5.21
CA ASN A 127 8.01 -7.09 -5.00
C ASN A 127 8.22 -7.37 -3.51
N VAL A 128 8.21 -6.32 -2.67
CA VAL A 128 8.30 -6.49 -1.22
C VAL A 128 7.06 -7.18 -0.66
N ILE A 129 5.86 -6.74 -1.03
CA ILE A 129 4.59 -7.37 -0.59
C ILE A 129 4.54 -8.85 -1.02
N GLN A 130 5.00 -9.18 -2.22
CA GLN A 130 5.12 -10.56 -2.68
C GLN A 130 6.08 -11.37 -1.79
N ALA A 131 7.27 -10.82 -1.48
CA ALA A 131 8.23 -11.46 -0.59
C ALA A 131 7.68 -11.67 0.84
N LEU A 132 6.70 -10.87 1.25
CA LEU A 132 5.95 -11.02 2.49
C LEU A 132 4.81 -12.07 2.40
N ASN A 133 4.72 -12.84 1.32
CA ASN A 133 3.63 -13.79 1.02
C ASN A 133 2.29 -13.14 0.62
N GLY A 134 2.31 -11.92 0.08
CA GLY A 134 1.11 -11.26 -0.46
C GLY A 134 0.49 -11.94 -1.68
N ASP A 135 1.11 -12.98 -2.23
CA ASP A 135 0.53 -13.83 -3.28
C ASP A 135 -0.60 -14.75 -2.76
N ASN A 136 -0.68 -14.94 -1.44
CA ASN A 136 -1.70 -15.78 -0.80
C ASN A 136 -3.03 -15.04 -0.53
N CYS A 137 -3.19 -13.83 -1.06
CA CYS A 137 -4.35 -12.95 -0.81
C CYS A 137 -5.57 -13.23 -1.71
N ASN A 138 -5.75 -14.49 -2.14
CA ASN A 138 -6.83 -14.91 -3.02
C ASN A 138 -8.04 -15.43 -2.25
#